data_AF-A0A8S9MMR0-F1
#
_entry.id   AF-A0A8S9MMR0-F1
#
_cell.length_a   1.000
_cell.length_b   1.000
_cell.length_c   1.000
_cell.angle_alpha   90.00
_cell.angle_beta   90.00
_cell.angle_gamma   90.00
#
_symmetry.space_group_name_H-M   'P 1'
#
loop_
_entity.id
_entity.type
_entity.pdbx_description
1 polymer ?
#
loop_
_entity_poly.entity_id
_entity_poly.type
_entity_poly.pdbx_seq_one_letter_code
_entity_poly.pdbx_strand_id
1 'polypeptide(L)'
;MDQSLSNTSQSRSVDRKTIEKNRRIQMKALSSELNSLLPQTSRAPLTLPDQLDEAANYIKELQVNVEKMTERKRKLAATGSSSMSSSVDVSVPRRLPKIEIQETGSILHVFLVTSVEHKFIFHEIISVLSDESGAEITHAGSSTVDDTVFHTLHCKVY
;
A
#
# COMPACT_ATOMS: atom_id res chain seq x y z
N MET A 1 -61.74 -26.88 25.87
CA MET A 1 -61.35 -25.53 25.39
C MET A 1 -59.84 -25.57 25.17
N ASP A 2 -59.36 -26.24 24.11
CA ASP A 2 -57.95 -26.67 24.04
C ASP A 2 -57.23 -26.35 22.72
N GLN A 3 -57.89 -25.66 21.77
CA GLN A 3 -57.32 -25.37 20.44
C GLN A 3 -56.42 -24.12 20.38
N SER A 4 -56.40 -23.26 21.41
CA SER A 4 -55.60 -22.02 21.39
C SER A 4 -54.13 -22.22 21.80
N LEU A 5 -53.84 -23.23 22.64
CA LEU A 5 -52.48 -23.53 23.12
C LEU A 5 -51.63 -24.26 22.07
N SER A 6 -52.25 -25.08 21.22
CA SER A 6 -51.57 -25.80 20.12
C SER A 6 -51.14 -24.86 18.98
N ASN A 7 -51.96 -23.86 18.64
CA ASN A 7 -51.63 -22.90 17.57
C ASN A 7 -50.49 -21.94 17.96
N THR A 8 -50.47 -21.49 19.22
CA THR A 8 -49.42 -20.59 19.74
C THR A 8 -48.06 -21.27 19.85
N SER A 9 -48.04 -22.58 20.13
CA SER A 9 -46.81 -23.36 20.20
C SER A 9 -46.25 -23.69 18.81
N GLN A 10 -47.11 -23.97 17.83
CA GLN A 10 -46.69 -24.15 16.44
C GLN A 10 -46.12 -22.87 15.83
N SER A 11 -46.77 -21.71 16.01
CA SER A 11 -46.27 -20.42 15.51
C SER A 11 -44.90 -20.06 16.11
N ARG A 12 -44.73 -20.19 17.43
CA ARG A 12 -43.43 -20.03 18.11
C ARG A 12 -42.35 -20.96 17.54
N SER A 13 -42.70 -22.18 17.14
CA SER A 13 -41.74 -23.11 16.55
C SER A 13 -41.29 -22.67 15.15
N VAL A 14 -42.20 -22.11 14.35
CA VAL A 14 -41.92 -21.59 13.00
C VAL A 14 -41.06 -20.33 13.10
N ASP A 15 -41.35 -19.45 14.06
CA ASP A 15 -40.53 -18.26 14.33
C ASP A 15 -39.11 -18.64 14.75
N ARG A 16 -38.96 -19.62 15.66
CA ARG A 16 -37.65 -20.14 16.07
C ARG A 16 -36.86 -20.71 14.89
N LYS A 17 -37.50 -21.46 13.99
CA LYS A 17 -36.86 -22.00 12.79
C LYS A 17 -36.39 -20.89 11.85
N THR A 18 -37.20 -19.85 11.68
CA THR A 18 -36.86 -18.69 10.83
C THR A 18 -35.70 -17.90 11.41
N ILE A 19 -35.70 -17.65 12.72
CA ILE A 19 -34.62 -16.95 13.43
C ILE A 19 -33.30 -17.72 13.27
N GLU A 20 -33.30 -19.03 13.52
CA GLU A 20 -32.09 -19.84 13.39
C GLU A 20 -31.61 -19.93 11.93
N LYS A 21 -32.53 -19.98 10.96
CA LYS A 21 -32.18 -19.93 9.53
C LYS A 21 -31.48 -18.61 9.19
N ASN A 22 -32.04 -17.47 9.62
CA ASN A 22 -31.44 -16.16 9.38
C ASN A 22 -30.06 -16.05 10.03
N ARG A 23 -29.91 -16.55 11.25
CA ARG A 23 -28.61 -16.61 11.95
C ARG A 23 -27.56 -17.39 11.15
N ARG A 24 -27.91 -18.54 10.57
CA ARG A 24 -27.00 -19.34 9.73
C ARG A 24 -26.62 -18.65 8.43
N ILE A 25 -27.57 -17.97 7.80
CA ILE A 25 -27.32 -17.20 6.57
C ILE A 25 -26.32 -16.08 6.86
N GLN A 26 -26.53 -15.33 7.95
CA GLN A 26 -25.62 -14.27 8.38
C GLN A 26 -24.22 -14.82 8.67
N MET A 27 -24.11 -15.91 9.42
CA MET A 27 -22.81 -16.54 9.69
C MET A 27 -22.09 -16.95 8.40
N LYS A 28 -22.81 -17.57 7.44
CA LYS A 28 -22.23 -17.96 6.16
C LYS A 28 -21.75 -16.75 5.35
N ALA A 29 -22.52 -15.66 5.34
CA ALA A 29 -22.15 -14.42 4.64
C ALA A 29 -20.85 -13.83 5.22
N LEU A 30 -20.77 -13.69 6.55
CA LEU A 30 -19.59 -13.18 7.24
C LEU A 30 -18.34 -14.04 7.00
N SER A 31 -18.48 -15.37 7.05
CA SER A 31 -17.35 -16.27 6.74
C SER A 31 -16.88 -16.11 5.29
N SER A 32 -17.81 -15.92 4.34
CA SER A 32 -17.45 -15.67 2.94
C SER A 32 -16.74 -14.33 2.75
N GLU A 33 -17.20 -13.28 3.43
CA GLU A 33 -16.57 -11.96 3.40
C GLU A 33 -15.16 -12.01 4.00
N LEU A 34 -15.00 -12.67 5.15
CA LEU A 34 -13.68 -12.88 5.77
C LEU A 34 -12.70 -13.54 4.79
N ASN A 35 -13.10 -14.65 4.17
CA ASN A 35 -12.26 -15.37 3.22
C ASN A 35 -11.88 -14.52 1.99
N SER A 36 -12.73 -13.58 1.58
CA SER A 36 -12.42 -12.68 0.46
C SER A 36 -11.30 -11.69 0.77
N LEU A 37 -11.06 -11.41 2.06
CA LEU A 37 -10.00 -10.51 2.53
C LEU A 37 -8.68 -11.24 2.78
N LEU A 38 -8.68 -12.57 2.79
CA LEU A 38 -7.48 -13.36 2.99
C LEU A 38 -6.69 -13.53 1.69
N PRO A 39 -5.34 -13.62 1.78
CA PRO A 39 -4.53 -13.98 0.62
C PRO A 39 -4.96 -15.36 0.14
N GLN A 40 -5.07 -15.55 -1.18
CA GLN A 40 -5.43 -16.84 -1.77
C GLN A 40 -4.22 -17.78 -1.72
N THR A 41 -3.89 -18.28 -0.53
CA THR A 41 -2.66 -19.05 -0.25
C THR A 41 -2.76 -20.50 -0.70
N SER A 42 -3.97 -21.07 -0.80
CA SER A 42 -4.17 -22.44 -1.28
C SER A 42 -5.52 -22.64 -1.96
N ARG A 43 -5.53 -23.46 -3.03
CA ARG A 43 -6.71 -23.78 -3.84
C ARG A 43 -7.60 -24.86 -3.20
N ALA A 44 -7.29 -25.30 -1.98
CA ALA A 44 -7.95 -26.40 -1.30
C ALA A 44 -9.12 -25.88 -0.44
N PRO A 45 -10.27 -26.58 -0.41
CA PRO A 45 -11.37 -26.19 0.47
C PRO A 45 -10.98 -26.38 1.93
N LEU A 46 -10.73 -25.29 2.65
CA LEU A 46 -10.48 -25.31 4.10
C LEU A 46 -11.79 -25.46 4.87
N THR A 47 -11.73 -26.08 6.05
CA THR A 47 -12.88 -26.11 6.95
C THR A 47 -13.07 -24.74 7.60
N LEU A 48 -14.28 -24.45 8.11
CA LEU A 48 -14.56 -23.14 8.72
C LEU A 48 -13.63 -22.81 9.90
N PRO A 49 -13.31 -23.73 10.83
CA PRO A 49 -12.31 -23.47 11.87
C PRO A 49 -10.93 -23.10 11.32
N ASP A 50 -10.44 -23.86 10.32
CA ASP A 50 -9.12 -23.60 9.73
C ASP A 50 -9.07 -22.22 9.05
N GLN A 51 -10.16 -21.81 8.40
CA GLN A 51 -10.29 -20.47 7.81
C GLN A 51 -10.21 -19.36 8.86
N LEU A 52 -10.81 -19.58 10.05
CA LEU A 52 -10.74 -18.63 11.15
C LEU A 52 -9.33 -18.56 11.75
N ASP A 53 -8.64 -19.68 11.86
CA ASP A 53 -7.26 -19.73 12.33
C ASP A 53 -6.30 -19.06 11.35
N GLU A 54 -6.49 -19.28 10.03
CA GLU A 54 -5.73 -18.58 8.99
C GLU A 54 -5.96 -17.07 9.06
N ALA A 55 -7.21 -16.64 9.21
CA ALA A 55 -7.52 -15.21 9.40
C ALA A 55 -6.84 -14.62 10.64
N ALA A 56 -6.86 -15.34 11.77
CA ALA A 56 -6.21 -14.89 12.99
C ALA A 56 -4.69 -14.77 12.81
N ASN A 57 -4.07 -15.70 12.09
CA ASN A 57 -2.64 -15.64 11.77
C ASN A 57 -2.32 -14.49 10.82
N TYR A 58 -3.15 -14.27 9.80
CA TYR A 58 -2.97 -13.17 8.86
C TYR A 58 -3.09 -11.79 9.52
N ILE A 59 -4.03 -11.63 10.47
CA ILE A 59 -4.12 -10.40 11.28
C ILE A 59 -2.80 -10.14 12.04
N LYS A 60 -2.22 -11.17 12.67
CA LYS A 60 -0.93 -11.04 13.37
C LYS A 60 0.19 -10.67 12.42
N GLU A 61 0.25 -11.27 11.24
CA GLU A 61 1.25 -10.93 10.22
C GLU A 61 1.11 -9.47 9.77
N LEU A 62 -0.11 -9.00 9.52
CA LEU A 62 -0.38 -7.61 9.15
C LEU A 62 0.06 -6.64 10.25
N GLN A 63 -0.16 -6.96 11.53
CA GLN A 63 0.31 -6.14 12.64
C GLN A 63 1.84 -5.97 12.63
N VAL A 64 2.58 -7.09 12.45
CA VAL A 64 4.04 -7.07 12.34
C VAL A 64 4.49 -6.26 11.11
N ASN A 65 3.81 -6.43 9.97
CA ASN A 65 4.12 -5.70 8.76
C ASN A 65 3.90 -4.18 8.92
N VAL A 66 2.83 -3.77 9.57
CA VAL A 66 2.59 -2.35 9.90
C VAL A 66 3.69 -1.81 10.79
N GLU A 67 4.06 -2.51 11.86
CA GLU A 67 5.15 -2.09 12.75
C GLU A 67 6.46 -1.93 11.99
N LYS A 68 6.85 -2.93 11.21
CA LYS A 68 8.06 -2.90 10.37
C LYS A 68 8.05 -1.73 9.37
N MET A 69 6.92 -1.46 8.73
CA MET A 69 6.79 -0.35 7.80
C MET A 69 6.85 1.01 8.51
N THR A 70 6.26 1.12 9.71
CA THR A 70 6.35 2.34 10.52
C THR A 70 7.77 2.59 11.03
N GLU A 71 8.51 1.55 11.43
CA GLU A 71 9.91 1.66 11.86
C GLU A 71 10.79 2.11 10.69
N ARG A 72 10.61 1.51 9.50
CA ARG A 72 11.29 1.94 8.26
C ARG A 72 11.00 3.41 7.95
N LYS A 73 9.74 3.83 8.03
CA LYS A 73 9.35 5.24 7.84
C LYS A 73 10.05 6.16 8.84
N ARG A 74 10.13 5.77 10.13
CA ARG A 74 10.84 6.55 11.17
C ARG A 74 12.34 6.66 10.90
N LYS A 75 12.99 5.56 10.49
CA LYS A 75 14.42 5.55 10.15
C LYS A 75 14.71 6.51 8.98
N LEU A 76 13.91 6.44 7.92
CA LEU A 76 14.04 7.36 6.79
C LEU A 76 13.79 8.82 7.18
N ALA A 77 12.78 9.08 8.04
CA ALA A 77 12.50 10.42 8.54
C ALA A 77 13.62 10.97 9.46
N ALA A 78 14.25 10.12 10.28
CA ALA A 78 15.36 10.51 11.15
C ALA A 78 16.67 10.79 10.37
N THR A 79 16.92 10.02 9.31
CA THR A 79 18.05 10.27 8.39
C THR A 79 17.81 11.51 7.52
N GLY A 80 16.55 11.85 7.23
CA GLY A 80 16.12 13.05 6.52
C GLY A 80 16.02 14.32 7.38
N SER A 81 15.95 14.22 8.72
CA SER A 81 15.87 15.39 9.62
C SER A 81 17.21 15.85 10.19
N SER A 82 18.30 15.10 9.93
CA SER A 82 19.65 15.43 10.37
C SER A 82 20.43 16.29 9.36
N SER A 83 19.82 17.36 8.85
CA SER A 83 20.56 18.42 8.12
C SER A 83 19.89 19.79 8.18
N MET A 84 19.30 20.14 9.32
CA MET A 84 18.90 21.52 9.65
C MET A 84 19.26 21.83 11.12
N SER A 85 20.46 21.46 11.55
CA SER A 85 21.03 21.99 12.79
C SER A 85 22.44 22.48 12.52
N SER A 86 22.58 23.80 12.59
CA SER A 86 23.83 24.52 12.70
C SER A 86 24.63 24.02 13.90
N SER A 87 25.74 23.34 13.67
CA SER A 87 27.05 23.61 14.31
C SER A 87 28.02 22.45 14.09
N VAL A 88 29.25 22.84 13.77
CA VAL A 88 30.53 22.10 13.85
C VAL A 88 30.73 20.86 12.96
N ASP A 89 31.29 21.13 11.79
CA ASP A 89 32.44 20.46 11.16
C ASP A 89 32.70 18.97 11.52
N VAL A 90 32.11 18.06 10.74
CA VAL A 90 32.83 16.87 10.24
C VAL A 90 32.44 16.70 8.76
N SER A 91 33.46 16.82 7.92
CA SER A 91 33.44 16.83 6.47
C SER A 91 32.96 15.52 5.83
N VAL A 92 31.64 15.41 5.60
CA VAL A 92 31.14 14.65 4.45
C VAL A 92 30.25 15.58 3.64
N PRO A 93 30.61 15.97 2.41
CA PRO A 93 29.71 16.73 1.56
C PRO A 93 28.49 15.85 1.28
N ARG A 94 27.36 16.09 1.96
CA ARG A 94 26.07 15.55 1.53
C ARG A 94 25.86 16.06 0.10
N ARG A 95 26.04 15.18 -0.89
CA ARG A 95 25.88 15.52 -2.31
C ARG A 95 24.43 15.95 -2.51
N LEU A 96 24.22 17.26 -2.62
CA LEU A 96 22.91 17.82 -2.93
C LEU A 96 22.46 17.30 -4.30
N PRO A 97 21.15 17.01 -4.47
CA PRO A 97 20.60 16.69 -5.78
C PRO A 97 20.96 17.77 -6.80
N LYS A 98 21.44 17.36 -7.96
CA LYS A 98 21.70 18.27 -9.09
C LYS A 98 20.77 17.92 -10.22
N ILE A 99 20.03 18.91 -10.70
CA ILE A 99 19.16 18.80 -11.85
C ILE A 99 19.70 19.67 -12.97
N GLU A 100 19.77 19.11 -14.17
CA GLU A 100 20.07 19.81 -15.39
C GLU A 100 18.94 19.56 -16.39
N ILE A 101 18.48 20.62 -17.04
CA ILE A 101 17.38 20.58 -17.99
C ILE A 101 17.89 21.17 -19.30
N GLN A 102 17.75 20.41 -20.37
CA GLN A 102 18.09 20.83 -21.72
C GLN A 102 16.84 20.74 -22.60
N GLU A 103 16.58 21.80 -23.36
CA GLU A 103 15.46 21.87 -24.29
C GLU A 103 15.97 21.72 -25.72
N THR A 104 15.34 20.84 -26.50
CA THR A 104 15.63 20.66 -27.92
C THR A 104 14.31 20.56 -28.69
N GLY A 105 13.86 21.70 -29.22
CA GLY A 105 12.56 21.79 -29.90
C GLY A 105 11.42 21.52 -28.92
N SER A 106 10.57 20.53 -29.19
CA SER A 106 9.49 20.11 -28.30
C SER A 106 9.90 19.05 -27.27
N ILE A 107 11.18 18.66 -27.23
CA ILE A 107 11.70 17.63 -26.34
C ILE A 107 12.48 18.28 -25.19
N LEU A 108 12.15 17.88 -23.98
CA LEU A 108 12.85 18.23 -22.76
C LEU A 108 13.68 17.03 -22.28
N HIS A 109 14.99 17.24 -22.14
CA HIS A 109 15.92 16.30 -21.55
C HIS A 109 16.24 16.72 -20.11
N VAL A 110 15.88 15.89 -19.14
CA VAL A 110 16.16 16.12 -17.72
C VAL A 110 17.19 15.11 -17.24
N PHE A 111 18.29 15.62 -16.70
CA PHE A 111 19.33 14.84 -16.04
C PHE A 111 19.30 15.14 -14.55
N LEU A 112 19.14 14.11 -13.72
CA LEU A 112 19.10 14.25 -12.28
C LEU A 112 20.18 13.38 -11.64
N VAL A 113 21.04 13.99 -10.84
CA VAL A 113 22.04 13.28 -10.03
C VAL A 113 21.61 13.37 -8.58
N THR A 114 21.40 12.23 -7.94
CA THR A 114 20.94 12.12 -6.54
C THR A 114 21.80 11.13 -5.77
N SER A 115 21.73 11.17 -4.43
CA SER A 115 22.13 10.04 -3.60
C SER A 115 21.03 8.97 -3.62
N VAL A 116 21.36 7.72 -3.30
CA VAL A 116 20.39 6.63 -3.12
C VAL A 116 19.28 7.01 -2.13
N GLU A 117 19.60 7.83 -1.13
CA GLU A 117 18.65 8.36 -0.13
C GLU A 117 17.58 9.28 -0.74
N HIS A 118 17.87 9.91 -1.88
CA HIS A 118 17.02 10.91 -2.53
C HIS A 118 16.39 10.41 -3.84
N LYS A 119 16.32 9.09 -4.05
CA LYS A 119 15.76 8.49 -5.27
C LYS A 119 14.30 8.89 -5.54
N PHE A 120 13.54 9.27 -4.51
CA PHE A 120 12.15 9.68 -4.63
C PHE A 120 11.96 10.96 -5.46
N ILE A 121 12.96 11.85 -5.51
CA ILE A 121 12.91 13.10 -6.29
C ILE A 121 12.65 12.80 -7.78
N PHE A 122 13.20 11.71 -8.30
CA PHE A 122 12.98 11.32 -9.69
C PHE A 122 11.51 10.97 -9.96
N HIS A 123 10.86 10.27 -9.03
CA HIS A 123 9.44 9.95 -9.15
C HIS A 123 8.58 11.22 -9.07
N GLU A 124 8.93 12.16 -8.18
CA GLU A 124 8.22 13.43 -8.05
C GLU A 124 8.30 14.26 -9.34
N ILE A 125 9.48 14.33 -9.97
CA ILE A 125 9.65 14.98 -11.28
C ILE A 125 8.77 14.33 -12.35
N ILE A 126 8.73 13.00 -12.39
CA ILE A 126 7.86 12.26 -13.33
C ILE A 126 6.40 12.62 -13.09
N SER A 127 5.94 12.60 -11.83
CA SER A 127 4.56 12.94 -11.47
C SER A 127 4.20 14.37 -11.86
N VAL A 128 5.05 15.36 -11.56
CA VAL A 128 4.80 16.76 -11.95
C VAL A 128 4.74 16.91 -13.47
N LEU A 129 5.65 16.25 -14.19
CA LEU A 129 5.69 16.36 -15.65
C LEU A 129 4.47 15.70 -16.31
N SER A 130 4.06 14.51 -15.84
CA SER A 130 2.91 13.81 -16.41
C SER A 130 1.57 14.39 -15.99
N ASP A 131 1.37 14.60 -14.68
CA ASP A 131 0.04 14.91 -14.12
C ASP A 131 -0.29 16.40 -14.22
N GLU A 132 0.69 17.28 -13.99
CA GLU A 132 0.46 18.74 -13.95
C GLU A 132 0.70 19.41 -15.31
N SER A 133 1.80 19.03 -15.99
CA SER A 133 2.19 19.69 -17.25
C SER A 133 1.70 19.00 -18.53
N GLY A 134 1.12 17.80 -18.40
CA GLY A 134 0.63 17.02 -19.56
C GLY A 134 1.75 16.57 -20.51
N ALA A 135 3.00 16.55 -20.05
CA ALA A 135 4.15 16.17 -20.87
C ALA A 135 4.16 14.65 -21.10
N GLU A 136 4.36 14.23 -22.34
CA GLU A 136 4.47 12.82 -22.70
C GLU A 136 5.89 12.32 -22.43
N ILE A 137 6.05 11.42 -21.46
CA ILE A 137 7.34 10.82 -21.15
C ILE A 137 7.66 9.75 -22.21
N THR A 138 8.71 9.99 -22.99
CA THR A 138 9.17 9.07 -24.04
C THR A 138 10.27 8.13 -23.55
N HIS A 139 11.08 8.57 -22.58
CA HIS A 139 12.15 7.75 -21.99
C HIS A 139 12.36 8.12 -20.53
N ALA A 140 12.56 7.11 -19.67
CA ALA A 140 12.97 7.26 -18.29
C ALA A 140 13.97 6.15 -17.94
N GLY A 141 15.13 6.53 -17.42
CA GLY A 141 16.20 5.60 -17.06
C GLY A 141 16.89 6.02 -15.78
N SER A 142 17.41 5.04 -15.02
CA SER A 142 18.25 5.30 -13.86
C SER A 142 19.41 4.32 -13.82
N SER A 143 20.59 4.81 -13.47
CA SER A 143 21.78 4.01 -13.21
C SER A 143 22.38 4.41 -11.87
N THR A 144 23.07 3.49 -11.21
CA THR A 144 23.68 3.74 -9.89
C THR A 144 25.15 3.37 -9.95
N VAL A 145 26.00 4.28 -9.49
CA VAL A 145 27.44 4.10 -9.35
C VAL A 145 27.80 4.56 -7.94
N ASP A 146 28.32 3.63 -7.14
CA ASP A 146 28.53 3.81 -5.69
C ASP A 146 27.24 4.31 -5.00
N ASP A 147 27.33 5.41 -4.25
CA ASP A 147 26.21 6.05 -3.56
C ASP A 147 25.49 7.11 -4.41
N THR A 148 25.78 7.18 -5.72
CA THR A 148 25.21 8.18 -6.63
C THR A 148 24.31 7.54 -7.68
N VAL A 149 23.10 8.05 -7.79
CA VAL A 149 22.10 7.64 -8.75
C VAL A 149 21.98 8.72 -9.83
N PHE A 150 22.18 8.32 -11.07
CA PHE A 150 22.00 9.14 -12.26
C PHE A 150 20.65 8.77 -12.87
N HIS A 151 19.81 9.76 -13.11
CA HIS A 151 18.54 9.60 -13.79
C HIS A 151 18.52 10.41 -15.08
N THR A 152 17.87 9.87 -16.08
CA THR A 152 17.66 10.50 -17.38
C THR A 152 16.19 10.39 -17.73
N LEU A 153 15.60 11.51 -18.13
CA LEU A 153 14.21 11.57 -18.54
C LEU A 153 14.12 12.37 -19.85
N HIS A 154 13.43 11.83 -20.83
CA HIS A 154 13.06 12.54 -22.05
C HIS A 154 11.54 12.65 -22.08
N CYS A 155 11.01 13.86 -22.15
CA CYS A 155 9.60 14.10 -22.34
C CYS A 155 9.34 15.08 -23.47
N LYS A 156 8.14 14.99 -24.05
CA LYS A 156 7.67 15.86 -25.11
C LYS A 156 6.58 16.76 -24.56
N VAL A 157 6.74 18.06 -24.75
CA VAL A 157 5.77 19.08 -24.36
C VAL A 157 5.02 19.52 -25.63
N TYR A 158 3.69 19.58 -25.54
CA TYR A 158 2.80 19.91 -26.66
C TYR A 158 2.21 21.31 -26.53
#